data_AF-A0AAD2GAX2-F1
#
_entry.id   AF-A0AAD2GAX2-F1
#
_cell.length_a   1.000
_cell.length_b   1.000
_cell.length_c   1.000
_cell.angle_alpha   90.00
_cell.angle_beta   90.00
_cell.angle_gamma   90.00
#
_symmetry.space_group_name_H-M   'P 1'
#
loop_
_entity.id
_entity.type
_entity.pdbx_description
1 polymer ?
#
loop_
_entity_poly.entity_id
_entity_poly.type
_entity_poly.pdbx_seq_one_letter_code
_entity_poly.pdbx_strand_id
1 'polypeptide(L)'
;MPGSKDQVDRGDTELGDVEKGKVQKKKNPKRGVDMSGDVSTLKSISPKSSPGNSSTSKGGDPFTVQVNQQRRSRGLLGMTMGKSALLCGTGLCLAGGLAYFVMEWFEIPGLNAQIDRLEGEVDKLSAENDRFGQLNNELNATVTVLQNITDDLNQTAIRLEDTNQELSSRIITLEEQNQFFVEQNEQLSGTIDDLATIATYLNDTALSGLDNSLEQISGLLANQIIANQEIVLRSLEYTLIQRVDNWNCDYNTVYSEKPYVEDYNAVIPESDFDQIMAYLGNLVLDELCLSLDDFKRYLEQPMYSPLTSIKLVSAMKLYTTEALDWYFPERNESGLTHEQWSEASFECKNLDPTIEYKFS
;
A
#
# COMPACT_ATOMS: atom_id res chain seq x y z
N MET A 1 -61.87 29.57 -61.77
CA MET A 1 -62.15 29.25 -60.35
C MET A 1 -60.90 28.63 -59.74
N PRO A 2 -60.59 28.92 -58.48
CA PRO A 2 -59.42 29.67 -57.99
C PRO A 2 -58.24 28.73 -57.63
N GLY A 3 -56.98 29.14 -57.45
CA GLY A 3 -56.39 30.44 -57.10
C GLY A 3 -55.57 30.25 -55.81
N SER A 4 -54.24 30.34 -55.88
CA SER A 4 -53.38 30.44 -54.69
C SER A 4 -52.21 31.37 -55.00
N LYS A 5 -52.22 32.54 -54.36
CA LYS A 5 -51.13 33.51 -54.33
C LYS A 5 -50.56 33.42 -52.92
N ASP A 6 -49.30 33.02 -52.81
CA ASP A 6 -48.56 33.16 -51.56
C ASP A 6 -48.03 34.59 -51.45
N GLN A 7 -48.51 35.23 -50.39
CA GLN A 7 -48.30 36.62 -50.04
C GLN A 7 -47.12 36.68 -49.06
N VAL A 8 -46.04 37.33 -49.49
CA VAL A 8 -44.87 37.64 -48.67
C VAL A 8 -45.24 38.80 -47.76
N ASP A 9 -45.37 38.52 -46.47
CA ASP A 9 -45.63 39.51 -45.43
C ASP A 9 -44.29 40.06 -44.93
N ARG A 10 -44.01 41.32 -45.25
CA ARG A 10 -42.88 42.10 -44.71
C ARG A 10 -43.37 42.75 -43.42
N GLY A 11 -42.96 42.18 -42.29
CA GLY A 11 -43.07 42.84 -40.99
C GLY A 11 -42.02 43.94 -40.86
N ASP A 12 -42.47 45.18 -40.94
CA ASP A 12 -41.73 46.37 -40.51
C ASP A 12 -41.49 46.27 -38.99
N THR A 13 -40.22 46.17 -38.58
CA THR A 13 -39.82 46.28 -37.17
C THR A 13 -39.20 47.66 -36.98
N GLU A 14 -39.85 48.45 -36.13
CA GLU A 14 -39.44 49.79 -35.69
C GLU A 14 -37.96 49.84 -35.25
N LEU A 15 -37.24 50.82 -35.80
CA LEU A 15 -35.99 51.30 -35.23
C LEU A 15 -36.29 52.01 -33.90
N GLY A 16 -36.01 51.32 -32.80
CA GLY A 16 -35.83 51.95 -31.49
C GLY A 16 -34.45 52.60 -31.41
N ASP A 17 -34.44 53.90 -31.10
CA ASP A 17 -33.24 54.70 -30.83
C ASP A 17 -32.40 54.07 -29.71
N VAL A 18 -31.22 53.55 -30.07
CA VAL A 18 -30.21 53.11 -29.09
C VAL A 18 -29.43 54.33 -28.61
N GLU A 19 -29.79 54.72 -27.39
CA GLU A 19 -29.14 55.67 -26.53
C GLU A 19 -27.61 55.43 -26.44
N LYS A 20 -26.83 56.48 -26.70
CA LYS A 20 -25.36 56.50 -26.56
C LYS A 20 -24.98 56.36 -25.09
N GLY A 21 -24.94 55.12 -24.60
CA GLY A 21 -24.33 54.77 -23.32
C GLY A 21 -22.82 54.95 -23.38
N LYS A 22 -22.31 55.94 -22.63
CA LYS A 22 -20.87 56.07 -22.33
C LYS A 22 -20.39 54.77 -21.67
N VAL A 23 -19.57 54.00 -22.39
CA VAL A 23 -18.78 52.89 -21.83
C VAL A 23 -17.79 53.49 -20.84
N GLN A 24 -18.15 53.52 -19.56
CA GLN A 24 -17.16 53.68 -18.50
C GLN A 24 -16.29 52.41 -18.50
N LYS A 25 -15.00 52.57 -18.78
CA LYS A 25 -13.98 51.57 -18.50
C LYS A 25 -14.01 51.23 -17.01
N LYS A 26 -14.77 50.20 -16.62
CA LYS A 26 -14.55 49.51 -15.35
C LYS A 26 -13.18 48.83 -15.48
N LYS A 27 -12.18 49.41 -14.81
CA LYS A 27 -10.97 48.69 -14.43
C LYS A 27 -11.42 47.47 -13.65
N ASN A 28 -11.30 46.29 -14.25
CA ASN A 28 -11.35 45.06 -13.47
C ASN A 28 -10.24 45.13 -12.43
N PRO A 29 -10.53 44.96 -11.13
CA PRO A 29 -9.48 44.77 -10.16
C PRO A 29 -8.77 43.48 -10.56
N LYS A 30 -7.47 43.57 -10.88
CA LYS A 30 -6.57 42.41 -10.87
C LYS A 30 -6.73 41.76 -9.50
N ARG A 31 -7.56 40.72 -9.43
CA ARG A 31 -7.56 39.79 -8.32
C ARG A 31 -6.36 38.89 -8.58
N GLY A 32 -5.17 39.40 -8.25
CA GLY A 32 -4.03 38.54 -8.02
C GLY A 32 -4.45 37.61 -6.89
N VAL A 33 -4.74 36.36 -7.22
CA VAL A 33 -4.72 35.31 -6.22
C VAL A 33 -3.23 35.09 -5.98
N ASP A 34 -2.70 35.83 -5.02
CA ASP A 34 -1.36 35.61 -4.50
C ASP A 34 -1.38 34.23 -3.81
N MET A 35 -0.98 33.21 -4.55
CA MET A 35 -0.69 31.87 -4.03
C MET A 35 0.74 31.79 -3.47
N SER A 36 1.43 32.93 -3.28
CA SER A 36 2.63 33.00 -2.42
C SER A 36 2.21 32.97 -0.95
N GLY A 37 1.42 31.97 -0.57
CA GLY A 37 1.39 31.52 0.81
C GLY A 37 2.73 30.84 1.06
N ASP A 38 3.58 31.46 1.88
CA ASP A 38 4.80 30.86 2.40
C ASP A 38 4.57 29.41 2.85
N VAL A 39 4.89 28.44 1.99
CA VAL A 39 5.13 27.01 2.33
C VAL A 39 6.50 26.88 3.00
N SER A 40 6.95 27.92 3.70
CA SER A 40 8.18 27.96 4.49
C SER A 40 7.93 27.72 5.98
N THR A 41 6.69 27.40 6.38
CA THR A 41 6.32 27.20 7.80
C THR A 41 5.62 25.87 8.09
N LEU A 42 5.89 24.81 7.33
CA LEU A 42 5.79 23.46 7.90
C LEU A 42 7.07 23.20 8.69
N LYS A 43 7.06 23.76 9.89
CA LYS A 43 7.98 23.42 10.97
C LYS A 43 7.98 21.91 11.08
N SER A 44 9.14 21.30 10.84
CA SER A 44 9.40 19.89 11.09
C SER A 44 8.88 19.52 12.48
N ILE A 45 7.76 18.81 12.51
CA ILE A 45 7.43 17.99 13.68
C ILE A 45 8.28 16.73 13.49
N SER A 46 9.59 16.88 13.74
CA SER A 46 10.41 15.75 14.11
C SER A 46 9.81 15.18 15.41
N PRO A 47 9.47 13.89 15.46
CA PRO A 47 9.18 13.26 16.75
C PRO A 47 10.44 13.39 17.59
N LYS A 48 10.30 14.14 18.69
CA LYS A 48 11.34 14.36 19.69
C LYS A 48 11.67 13.00 20.30
N SER A 49 12.71 12.35 19.80
CA SER A 49 13.33 11.19 20.43
C SER A 49 13.76 11.59 21.83
N SER A 50 13.01 11.12 22.82
CA SER A 50 13.38 11.24 24.23
C SER A 50 14.55 10.30 24.51
N PRO A 51 15.65 10.74 25.14
CA PRO A 51 16.73 9.85 25.54
C PRO A 51 16.32 9.11 26.80
N GLY A 52 15.50 8.06 26.63
CA GLY A 52 15.22 7.08 27.65
C GLY A 52 16.32 6.04 27.66
N ASN A 53 17.28 6.19 28.58
CA ASN A 53 18.20 5.14 28.99
C ASN A 53 17.42 3.83 29.23
N SER A 54 17.52 2.89 28.30
CA SER A 54 17.22 1.48 28.56
C SER A 54 18.53 0.72 28.52
N SER A 55 18.99 0.41 29.73
CA SER A 55 20.02 -0.56 30.02
C SER A 55 19.81 -1.82 29.20
N THR A 56 20.86 -2.21 28.50
CA THR A 56 21.09 -3.53 27.91
C THR A 56 20.97 -4.59 29.01
N SER A 57 19.76 -5.07 29.27
CA SER A 57 19.54 -6.31 30.00
C SER A 57 19.76 -7.44 29.00
N LYS A 58 20.95 -8.07 29.09
CA LYS A 58 21.21 -9.38 28.51
C LYS A 58 20.04 -10.30 28.89
N GLY A 59 19.23 -10.68 27.90
CA GLY A 59 18.30 -11.79 28.01
C GLY A 59 19.08 -13.02 28.42
N GLY A 60 19.04 -13.30 29.71
CA GLY A 60 19.44 -14.58 30.27
C GLY A 60 18.52 -15.67 29.74
N ASP A 61 19.11 -16.84 29.59
CA ASP A 61 18.48 -18.07 29.16
C ASP A 61 17.13 -18.31 29.82
N PRO A 62 16.17 -18.96 29.13
CA PRO A 62 14.90 -19.34 29.74
C PRO A 62 15.18 -20.22 30.97
N PHE A 63 14.88 -19.68 32.15
CA PHE A 63 14.90 -20.44 33.40
C PHE A 63 13.72 -21.41 33.38
N THR A 64 13.93 -22.57 32.74
CA THR A 64 13.07 -23.74 32.91
C THR A 64 13.14 -24.19 34.37
N VAL A 65 12.12 -23.84 35.16
CA VAL A 65 11.84 -24.55 36.40
C VAL A 65 11.34 -25.93 36.00
N GLN A 66 12.25 -26.91 35.95
CA GLN A 66 11.85 -28.30 35.99
C GLN A 66 11.24 -28.55 37.37
N VAL A 67 9.92 -28.46 37.46
CA VAL A 67 9.17 -29.10 38.54
C VAL A 67 9.38 -30.59 38.35
N ASN A 68 10.33 -31.13 39.11
CA ASN A 68 10.56 -32.55 39.24
C ASN A 68 9.36 -33.17 39.95
N GLN A 69 8.25 -33.34 39.23
CA GLN A 69 7.19 -34.25 39.59
C GLN A 69 7.78 -35.65 39.49
N GLN A 70 8.37 -36.08 40.60
CA GLN A 70 8.83 -37.43 40.82
C GLN A 70 7.60 -38.36 40.92
N ARG A 71 6.93 -38.59 39.78
CA ARG A 71 6.02 -39.71 39.58
C ARG A 71 6.85 -40.97 39.74
N ARG A 72 6.80 -41.58 40.93
CA ARG A 72 7.23 -42.96 41.14
C ARG A 72 6.27 -43.87 40.38
N SER A 73 6.55 -44.06 39.08
CA SER A 73 5.96 -45.13 38.28
C SER A 73 6.51 -46.47 38.77
N ARG A 74 5.57 -47.31 39.21
CA ARG A 74 5.73 -48.74 39.45
C ARG A 74 6.28 -49.43 38.19
N GLY A 75 7.51 -49.94 38.27
CA GLY A 75 8.00 -51.07 37.46
C GLY A 75 8.51 -52.11 38.46
N LEU A 76 7.80 -53.22 38.68
CA LEU A 76 7.84 -54.44 37.87
C LEU A 76 9.27 -54.98 37.69
N LEU A 77 9.83 -55.53 38.76
CA LEU A 77 10.88 -56.54 38.68
C LEU A 77 10.35 -57.79 39.35
N GLY A 78 10.00 -58.76 38.51
CA GLY A 78 9.86 -60.14 38.92
C GLY A 78 11.23 -60.67 39.33
N MET A 79 11.30 -61.30 40.50
CA MET A 79 12.22 -62.38 40.73
C MET A 79 11.49 -63.51 41.43
N THR A 80 11.60 -64.63 40.74
CA THR A 80 11.11 -65.95 41.02
C THR A 80 11.89 -66.63 42.14
N MET A 81 11.16 -67.49 42.86
CA MET A 81 11.60 -68.71 43.55
C MET A 81 12.52 -68.61 44.78
N GLY A 82 11.99 -69.14 45.88
CA GLY A 82 12.78 -69.56 47.04
C GLY A 82 11.88 -70.12 48.12
N LYS A 83 11.38 -71.35 47.92
CA LYS A 83 10.66 -72.11 48.94
C LYS A 83 11.58 -72.35 50.15
N SER A 84 11.21 -71.82 51.32
CA SER A 84 11.59 -72.36 52.62
C SER A 84 10.43 -72.20 53.57
N ALA A 85 9.56 -73.21 53.53
CA ALA A 85 8.60 -73.48 54.58
C ALA A 85 9.32 -74.03 55.81
N LEU A 86 8.60 -73.95 56.92
CA LEU A 86 8.77 -74.63 58.21
C LEU A 86 9.53 -73.89 59.33
N LEU A 87 8.79 -73.82 60.44
CA LEU A 87 9.21 -73.66 61.84
C LEU A 87 9.28 -72.23 62.38
N CYS A 88 8.12 -71.72 62.81
CA CYS A 88 7.98 -70.97 64.08
C CYS A 88 6.50 -70.76 64.45
N GLY A 89 5.78 -71.86 64.66
CA GLY A 89 4.34 -71.89 64.95
C GLY A 89 3.96 -71.81 66.44
N THR A 90 4.87 -71.49 67.36
CA THR A 90 4.58 -71.52 68.81
C THR A 90 5.23 -70.38 69.59
N GLY A 91 5.34 -69.19 68.97
CA GLY A 91 5.77 -67.95 69.63
C GLY A 91 4.77 -66.79 69.47
N LEU A 92 3.58 -67.03 68.90
CA LEU A 92 2.64 -65.99 68.48
C LEU A 92 1.58 -65.60 69.52
N CYS A 93 1.43 -66.35 70.63
CA CYS A 93 0.43 -66.01 71.65
C CYS A 93 1.00 -65.21 72.84
N LEU A 94 2.32 -65.23 73.08
CA LEU A 94 2.96 -64.43 74.15
C LEU A 94 3.65 -63.17 73.60
N ALA A 95 4.09 -63.18 72.33
CA ALA A 95 4.56 -61.97 71.65
C ALA A 95 3.40 -61.02 71.26
N GLY A 96 2.19 -61.54 71.04
CA GLY A 96 1.01 -60.73 70.77
C GLY A 96 0.59 -59.83 71.95
N GLY A 97 0.73 -60.31 73.20
CA GLY A 97 0.38 -59.54 74.39
C GLY A 97 1.35 -58.39 74.70
N LEU A 98 2.66 -58.61 74.51
CA LEU A 98 3.67 -57.55 74.62
C LEU A 98 3.60 -56.57 73.45
N ALA A 99 3.23 -57.02 72.23
CA ALA A 99 2.97 -56.10 71.13
C ALA A 99 1.75 -55.20 71.39
N TYR A 100 0.69 -55.72 72.02
CA TYR A 100 -0.48 -54.92 72.40
C TYR A 100 -0.13 -53.89 73.49
N PHE A 101 0.64 -54.29 74.51
CA PHE A 101 1.05 -53.39 75.60
C PHE A 101 2.09 -52.34 75.15
N VAL A 102 3.00 -52.69 74.23
CA VAL A 102 3.94 -51.72 73.64
C VAL A 102 3.23 -50.78 72.67
N MET A 103 2.19 -51.22 71.95
CA MET A 103 1.35 -50.30 71.16
C MET A 103 0.55 -49.33 72.04
N GLU A 104 0.06 -49.77 73.20
CA GLU A 104 -0.69 -48.93 74.14
C GLU A 104 0.24 -47.99 74.95
N TRP A 105 1.51 -48.38 75.16
CA TRP A 105 2.51 -47.55 75.86
C TRP A 105 3.20 -46.50 74.97
N PHE A 106 3.21 -46.71 73.64
CA PHE A 106 3.71 -45.75 72.66
C PHE A 106 2.64 -44.81 72.09
N GLU A 107 1.41 -44.81 72.65
CA GLU A 107 0.48 -43.70 72.53
C GLU A 107 1.05 -42.51 73.32
N ILE A 108 2.10 -41.88 72.76
CA ILE A 108 2.69 -40.66 73.29
C ILE A 108 1.63 -39.56 73.10
N PRO A 109 0.96 -39.10 74.17
CA PRO A 109 -0.06 -38.07 74.07
C PRO A 109 0.67 -36.77 73.70
N GLY A 110 0.63 -36.44 72.42
CA GLY A 110 1.40 -35.33 71.85
C GLY A 110 1.80 -35.53 70.40
N LEU A 111 2.02 -36.78 69.97
CA LEU A 111 2.29 -37.07 68.54
C LEU A 111 1.05 -36.81 67.68
N ASN A 112 -0.12 -37.25 68.14
CA ASN A 112 -1.38 -37.01 67.41
C ASN A 112 -1.66 -35.51 67.26
N ALA A 113 -1.44 -34.71 68.32
CA ALA A 113 -1.61 -33.26 68.25
C ALA A 113 -0.62 -32.58 67.29
N GLN A 114 0.60 -33.11 67.14
CA GLN A 114 1.57 -32.63 66.15
C GLN A 114 1.19 -33.06 64.73
N ILE A 115 0.69 -34.29 64.55
CA ILE A 115 0.20 -34.80 63.27
C ILE A 115 -0.99 -33.97 62.79
N ASP A 116 -2.00 -33.76 63.64
CA ASP A 116 -3.19 -32.96 63.31
C ASP A 116 -2.81 -31.52 62.93
N ARG A 117 -1.84 -30.94 63.65
CA ARG A 117 -1.33 -29.60 63.32
C ARG A 117 -0.61 -29.58 61.97
N LEU A 118 0.23 -30.57 61.71
CA LEU A 118 0.99 -30.65 60.46
C LEU A 118 0.04 -30.92 59.28
N GLU A 119 -0.98 -31.74 59.46
CA GLU A 119 -2.05 -31.98 58.50
C GLU A 119 -2.79 -30.66 58.20
N GLY A 120 -3.16 -29.89 59.21
CA GLY A 120 -3.76 -28.57 59.03
C GLY A 120 -2.85 -27.55 58.32
N GLU A 121 -1.55 -27.58 58.59
CA GLU A 121 -0.56 -26.76 57.86
C GLU A 121 -0.40 -27.20 56.40
N VAL A 122 -0.42 -28.51 56.11
CA VAL A 122 -0.37 -29.07 54.75
C VAL A 122 -1.63 -28.73 53.96
N ASP A 123 -2.81 -28.87 54.56
CA ASP A 123 -4.08 -28.52 53.93
C ASP A 123 -4.14 -27.03 53.59
N LYS A 124 -3.68 -26.18 54.51
CA LYS A 124 -3.57 -24.74 54.26
C LYS A 124 -2.62 -24.45 53.10
N LEU A 125 -1.45 -25.11 53.07
CA LEU A 125 -0.46 -24.92 52.01
C LEU A 125 -0.97 -25.45 50.66
N SER A 126 -1.75 -26.52 50.66
CA SER A 126 -2.43 -27.05 49.45
C SER A 126 -3.42 -26.03 48.91
N ALA A 127 -4.27 -25.45 49.77
CA ALA A 127 -5.23 -24.43 49.37
C ALA A 127 -4.54 -23.15 48.84
N GLU A 128 -3.42 -22.74 49.44
CA GLU A 128 -2.61 -21.62 48.94
C GLU A 128 -2.00 -21.93 47.57
N ASN A 129 -1.47 -23.14 47.37
CA ASN A 129 -0.95 -23.58 46.07
C ASN A 129 -2.03 -23.63 44.98
N ASP A 130 -3.23 -24.13 45.29
CA ASP A 130 -4.36 -24.14 44.36
C ASP A 130 -4.76 -22.71 43.94
N ARG A 131 -4.77 -21.78 44.91
CA ARG A 131 -5.01 -20.36 44.64
C ARG A 131 -3.92 -19.76 43.75
N PHE A 132 -2.64 -20.07 44.00
CA PHE A 132 -1.55 -19.62 43.13
C PHE A 132 -1.65 -20.21 41.72
N GLY A 133 -2.08 -21.47 41.60
CA GLY A 133 -2.37 -22.09 40.30
C GLY A 133 -3.45 -21.36 39.52
N GLN A 134 -4.55 -20.97 40.18
CA GLN A 134 -5.62 -20.19 39.56
C GLN A 134 -5.14 -18.80 39.12
N LEU A 135 -4.41 -18.09 39.99
CA LEU A 135 -3.86 -16.76 39.67
C LEU A 135 -2.88 -16.83 38.49
N ASN A 136 -2.06 -17.87 38.42
CA ASN A 136 -1.13 -18.05 37.30
C ASN A 136 -1.86 -18.33 35.97
N ASN A 137 -2.96 -19.08 36.02
CA ASN A 137 -3.80 -19.30 34.84
C ASN A 137 -4.49 -18.01 34.37
N GLU A 138 -5.00 -17.20 35.31
CA GLU A 138 -5.62 -15.90 35.01
C GLU A 138 -4.58 -14.92 34.44
N LEU A 139 -3.36 -14.91 34.99
CA LEU A 139 -2.26 -14.10 34.49
C LEU A 139 -1.88 -14.53 33.06
N ASN A 140 -1.76 -15.83 32.79
CA ASN A 140 -1.45 -16.34 31.46
C ASN A 140 -2.55 -15.97 30.44
N ALA A 141 -3.82 -16.08 30.82
CA ALA A 141 -4.94 -15.63 29.98
C ALA A 141 -4.86 -14.13 29.67
N THR A 142 -4.53 -13.31 30.68
CA THR A 142 -4.34 -11.86 30.50
C THR A 142 -3.17 -11.56 29.55
N VAL A 143 -2.06 -12.30 29.66
CA VAL A 143 -0.92 -12.17 28.74
C VAL A 143 -1.31 -12.50 27.30
N THR A 144 -2.08 -13.57 27.07
CA THR A 144 -2.56 -13.92 25.72
C THR A 144 -3.47 -12.83 25.15
N VAL A 145 -4.37 -12.26 25.96
CA VAL A 145 -5.23 -11.15 25.51
C VAL A 145 -4.40 -9.92 25.14
N LEU A 146 -3.41 -9.56 25.96
CA LEU A 146 -2.52 -8.43 25.68
C LEU A 146 -1.67 -8.64 24.41
N GLN A 147 -1.21 -9.87 24.16
CA GLN A 147 -0.52 -10.22 22.91
C GLN A 147 -1.44 -10.00 21.69
N ASN A 148 -2.65 -10.54 21.72
CA ASN A 148 -3.61 -10.35 20.63
C ASN A 148 -3.94 -8.88 20.37
N ILE A 149 -4.10 -8.07 21.42
CA ILE A 149 -4.32 -6.62 21.29
C ILE A 149 -3.09 -5.92 20.71
N THR A 150 -1.89 -6.35 21.10
CA THR A 150 -0.63 -5.78 20.56
C THR A 150 -0.50 -6.08 19.07
N ASP A 151 -0.85 -7.29 18.65
CA ASP A 151 -0.82 -7.70 17.24
C ASP A 151 -1.85 -6.93 16.41
N ASP A 152 -3.08 -6.75 16.92
CA ASP A 152 -4.15 -5.98 16.26
C ASP A 152 -3.78 -4.48 16.13
N LEU A 153 -3.19 -3.91 17.19
CA LEU A 153 -2.68 -2.53 17.14
C LEU A 153 -1.55 -2.39 16.13
N ASN A 154 -0.65 -3.37 16.03
CA ASN A 154 0.44 -3.36 15.06
C ASN A 154 -0.10 -3.45 13.62
N GLN A 155 -1.08 -4.31 13.36
CA GLN A 155 -1.74 -4.38 12.05
C GLN A 155 -2.45 -3.07 11.69
N THR A 156 -3.12 -2.45 12.66
CA THR A 156 -3.80 -1.16 12.45
C THR A 156 -2.78 -0.04 12.15
N ALA A 157 -1.62 -0.05 12.82
CA ALA A 157 -0.56 0.90 12.55
C ALA A 157 -0.01 0.76 11.11
N ILE A 158 0.22 -0.47 10.65
CA ILE A 158 0.65 -0.75 9.27
C ILE A 158 -0.37 -0.24 8.25
N ARG A 159 -1.66 -0.56 8.43
CA ARG A 159 -2.73 -0.07 7.52
C ARG A 159 -2.81 1.46 7.47
N LEU A 160 -2.58 2.11 8.61
CA LEU A 160 -2.58 3.57 8.68
C LEU A 160 -1.36 4.16 7.96
N GLU A 161 -0.19 3.52 8.06
CA GLU A 161 1.01 3.88 7.32
C GLU A 161 0.79 3.76 5.81
N ASP A 162 0.22 2.64 5.34
CA ASP A 162 -0.10 2.40 3.93
C ASP A 162 -1.07 3.47 3.39
N THR A 163 -2.14 3.76 4.13
CA THR A 163 -3.11 4.81 3.77
C THR A 163 -2.45 6.18 3.70
N ASN A 164 -1.52 6.48 4.62
CA ASN A 164 -0.81 7.74 4.63
C ASN A 164 0.16 7.87 3.45
N GLN A 165 0.83 6.79 3.06
CA GLN A 165 1.65 6.73 1.84
C GLN A 165 0.79 6.95 0.58
N GLU A 166 -0.39 6.31 0.50
CA GLU A 166 -1.32 6.50 -0.61
C GLU A 166 -1.79 7.97 -0.70
N LEU A 167 -2.19 8.57 0.42
CA LEU A 167 -2.60 9.97 0.46
C LEU A 167 -1.44 10.91 0.05
N SER A 168 -0.22 10.61 0.48
CA SER A 168 0.96 11.37 0.08
C SER A 168 1.20 11.30 -1.42
N SER A 169 1.07 10.12 -2.03
CA SER A 169 1.19 9.92 -3.48
C SER A 169 0.10 10.71 -4.22
N ARG A 170 -1.16 10.64 -3.79
CA ARG A 170 -2.26 11.42 -4.40
C ARG A 170 -2.04 12.93 -4.31
N ILE A 171 -1.46 13.42 -3.20
CA ILE A 171 -1.13 14.85 -3.06
C ILE A 171 -0.10 15.26 -4.11
N ILE A 172 0.96 14.46 -4.30
CA ILE A 172 2.00 14.71 -5.31
C ILE A 172 1.37 14.75 -6.71
N THR A 173 0.56 13.75 -7.06
CA THR A 173 -0.13 13.71 -8.37
C THR A 173 -1.04 14.92 -8.58
N LEU A 174 -1.80 15.34 -7.56
CA LEU A 174 -2.66 16.52 -7.67
C LEU A 174 -1.85 17.82 -7.78
N GLU A 175 -0.69 17.90 -7.15
CA GLU A 175 0.22 19.04 -7.26
C GLU A 175 0.81 19.13 -8.67
N GLU A 176 1.25 18.01 -9.24
CA GLU A 176 1.73 17.91 -10.63
C GLU A 176 0.62 18.27 -11.63
N GLN A 177 -0.60 17.77 -11.44
CA GLN A 177 -1.73 18.13 -12.30
C GLN A 177 -2.07 19.63 -12.21
N ASN A 178 -2.03 20.22 -11.01
CA ASN A 178 -2.24 21.66 -10.86
C ASN A 178 -1.13 22.46 -11.55
N GLN A 179 0.12 22.04 -11.41
CA GLN A 179 1.26 22.66 -12.08
C GLN A 179 1.08 22.61 -13.61
N PHE A 180 0.68 21.45 -14.13
CA PHE A 180 0.36 21.27 -15.55
C PHE A 180 -0.78 22.19 -16.02
N PHE A 181 -1.87 22.31 -15.25
CA PHE A 181 -2.95 23.24 -15.59
C PHE A 181 -2.51 24.70 -15.52
N VAL A 182 -1.60 25.07 -14.62
CA VAL A 182 -1.01 26.41 -14.59
C VAL A 182 -0.22 26.67 -15.86
N GLU A 183 0.65 25.75 -16.28
CA GLU A 183 1.42 25.85 -17.53
C GLU A 183 0.51 25.96 -18.76
N GLN A 184 -0.53 25.13 -18.85
CA GLN A 184 -1.51 25.22 -19.94
C GLN A 184 -2.24 26.57 -19.96
N ASN A 185 -2.62 27.11 -18.80
CA ASN A 185 -3.26 28.41 -18.71
C ASN A 185 -2.32 29.55 -19.14
N GLU A 186 -1.03 29.47 -18.78
CA GLU A 186 -0.02 30.43 -19.23
C GLU A 186 0.18 30.37 -20.75
N GLN A 187 0.27 29.17 -21.32
CA GLN A 187 0.39 28.97 -22.77
C GLN A 187 -0.86 29.45 -23.53
N LEU A 188 -2.06 29.17 -23.00
CA LEU A 188 -3.31 29.65 -23.58
C LEU A 188 -3.38 31.19 -23.52
N SER A 189 -2.93 31.78 -22.41
CA SER A 189 -2.80 33.24 -22.30
C SER A 189 -1.84 33.79 -23.34
N GLY A 190 -0.69 33.15 -23.57
CA GLY A 190 0.26 33.53 -24.62
C GLY A 190 -0.35 33.44 -26.02
N THR A 191 -1.08 32.36 -26.31
CA THR A 191 -1.80 32.20 -27.59
C THR A 191 -2.85 33.29 -27.80
N ILE A 192 -3.56 33.70 -26.74
CA ILE A 192 -4.53 34.81 -26.80
C ILE A 192 -3.82 36.13 -27.11
N ASP A 193 -2.66 36.38 -26.51
CA ASP A 193 -1.85 37.58 -26.78
C ASP A 193 -1.30 37.57 -28.22
N ASP A 194 -0.87 36.42 -28.73
CA ASP A 194 -0.44 36.23 -30.12
C ASP A 194 -1.60 36.47 -31.10
N LEU A 195 -2.77 35.91 -30.84
CA LEU A 195 -3.99 36.14 -31.63
C LEU A 195 -4.40 37.62 -31.62
N ALA A 196 -4.31 38.29 -30.47
CA ALA A 196 -4.56 39.72 -30.36
C ALA A 196 -3.56 40.54 -31.18
N THR A 197 -2.29 40.11 -31.19
CA THR A 197 -1.23 40.71 -32.01
C THR A 197 -1.51 40.52 -33.51
N ILE A 198 -1.88 39.31 -33.94
CA ILE A 198 -2.28 39.01 -35.33
C ILE A 198 -3.49 39.84 -35.73
N ALA A 199 -4.52 39.92 -34.89
CA ALA A 199 -5.72 40.71 -35.18
C ALA A 199 -5.39 42.20 -35.36
N THR A 200 -4.48 42.73 -34.54
CA THR A 200 -3.97 44.10 -34.66
C THR A 200 -3.16 44.28 -35.94
N TYR A 201 -2.27 43.34 -36.26
CA TYR A 201 -1.44 43.37 -37.46
C TYR A 201 -2.25 43.24 -38.74
N LEU A 202 -3.23 42.34 -38.81
CA LEU A 202 -4.15 42.21 -39.95
C LEU A 202 -4.94 43.49 -40.17
N ASN A 203 -5.38 44.15 -39.09
CA ASN A 203 -6.03 45.45 -39.17
C ASN A 203 -5.10 46.53 -39.78
N ASP A 204 -3.82 46.52 -39.43
CA ASP A 204 -2.82 47.47 -39.96
C ASP A 204 -2.33 47.10 -41.38
N THR A 205 -2.32 45.82 -41.73
CA THR A 205 -1.75 45.29 -42.99
C THR A 205 -2.77 45.19 -44.10
N ALA A 206 -4.05 45.00 -43.77
CA ALA A 206 -5.17 45.24 -44.68
C ALA A 206 -5.14 46.68 -45.24
N LEU A 207 -4.46 47.60 -44.53
CA LEU A 207 -4.21 48.97 -44.98
C LEU A 207 -2.86 49.15 -45.74
N SER A 208 -1.93 48.17 -45.71
CA SER A 208 -0.50 48.42 -46.04
C SER A 208 0.20 47.44 -47.00
N GLY A 209 -0.38 46.27 -47.37
CA GLY A 209 0.17 45.37 -48.42
C GLY A 209 0.55 43.96 -47.95
N LEU A 210 0.26 42.94 -48.77
CA LEU A 210 0.00 41.55 -48.37
C LEU A 210 1.23 40.63 -48.18
N ASP A 211 2.32 40.84 -48.92
CA ASP A 211 3.34 39.78 -49.11
C ASP A 211 4.22 39.51 -47.89
N ASN A 212 4.52 40.53 -47.06
CA ASN A 212 5.30 40.33 -45.82
C ASN A 212 4.50 39.63 -44.70
N SER A 213 3.17 39.53 -44.83
CA SER A 213 2.32 38.95 -43.79
C SER A 213 2.34 37.42 -43.78
N LEU A 214 2.54 36.79 -44.94
CA LEU A 214 2.35 35.35 -45.09
C LEU A 214 3.48 34.54 -44.43
N GLU A 215 4.73 35.01 -44.55
CA GLU A 215 5.89 34.39 -43.91
C GLU A 215 5.79 34.47 -42.39
N GLN A 216 5.38 35.62 -41.85
CA GLN A 216 5.19 35.81 -40.40
C GLN A 216 4.08 34.92 -39.84
N ILE A 217 2.95 34.81 -40.55
CA ILE A 217 1.85 33.92 -40.17
C ILE A 217 2.31 32.46 -40.18
N SER A 218 3.07 32.04 -41.20
CA SER A 218 3.58 30.67 -41.28
C SER A 218 4.54 30.32 -40.14
N GLY A 219 5.41 31.26 -39.74
CA GLY A 219 6.33 31.08 -38.62
C GLY A 219 5.60 30.97 -37.28
N LEU A 220 4.57 31.78 -37.05
CA LEU A 220 3.74 31.70 -35.84
C LEU A 220 2.98 30.38 -35.75
N LEU A 221 2.36 29.94 -36.86
CA LEU A 221 1.66 28.66 -36.91
C LEU A 221 2.61 27.48 -36.64
N ALA A 222 3.82 27.51 -37.19
CA ALA A 222 4.83 26.47 -36.93
C ALA A 222 5.21 26.42 -35.44
N ASN A 223 5.48 27.56 -34.81
CA ASN A 223 5.80 27.62 -33.39
C ASN A 223 4.63 27.14 -32.51
N GLN A 224 3.40 27.49 -32.89
CA GLN A 224 2.20 27.07 -32.16
C GLN A 224 1.95 25.56 -32.28
N ILE A 225 2.24 24.96 -33.43
CA ILE A 225 2.16 23.50 -33.61
C ILE A 225 3.16 22.81 -32.68
N ILE A 226 4.43 23.25 -32.65
CA ILE A 226 5.46 22.67 -31.78
C ILE A 226 5.06 22.78 -30.31
N ALA A 227 4.60 23.95 -29.87
CA ALA A 227 4.14 24.13 -28.49
C ALA A 227 2.95 23.21 -28.14
N ASN A 228 1.97 23.08 -29.04
CA ASN A 228 0.83 22.20 -28.82
C ASN A 228 1.24 20.72 -28.78
N GLN A 229 2.21 20.31 -29.59
CA GLN A 229 2.73 18.94 -29.58
C GLN A 229 3.43 18.61 -28.25
N GLU A 230 4.19 19.55 -27.67
CA GLU A 230 4.83 19.37 -26.36
C GLU A 230 3.78 19.17 -25.25
N ILE A 231 2.67 19.91 -25.30
CA ILE A 231 1.56 19.74 -24.35
C ILE A 231 0.94 18.34 -24.46
N VAL A 232 0.67 17.89 -25.69
CA VAL A 232 0.07 16.57 -25.92
C VAL A 232 1.00 15.48 -25.42
N LEU A 233 2.31 15.61 -25.67
CA LEU A 233 3.30 14.64 -25.21
C LEU A 233 3.36 14.57 -23.68
N ARG A 234 3.44 15.72 -23.00
CA ARG A 234 3.44 15.77 -21.53
C ARG A 234 2.12 15.25 -20.94
N SER A 235 0.98 15.54 -21.58
CA SER A 235 -0.31 15.00 -21.16
C SER A 235 -0.38 13.48 -21.29
N LEU A 236 0.24 12.92 -22.35
CA LEU A 236 0.32 11.48 -22.56
C LEU A 236 1.18 10.82 -21.48
N GLU A 237 2.37 11.36 -21.21
CA GLU A 237 3.28 10.91 -20.15
C GLU A 237 2.55 10.80 -18.80
N TYR A 238 1.88 11.87 -18.38
CA TYR A 238 1.10 11.86 -17.14
C TYR A 238 -0.02 10.81 -17.13
N THR A 239 -0.71 10.63 -18.26
CA THR A 239 -1.79 9.63 -18.37
C THR A 239 -1.24 8.22 -18.18
N LEU A 240 -0.07 7.92 -18.76
CA LEU A 240 0.57 6.61 -18.64
C LEU A 240 1.12 6.37 -17.24
N ILE A 241 1.75 7.36 -16.59
CA ILE A 241 2.21 7.27 -15.19
C ILE A 241 1.02 6.96 -14.27
N GLN A 242 -0.09 7.69 -14.41
CA GLN A 242 -1.28 7.44 -13.60
C GLN A 242 -1.87 6.06 -13.81
N ARG A 243 -1.78 5.52 -15.03
CA ARG A 243 -2.22 4.15 -15.30
C ARG A 243 -1.36 3.12 -14.58
N VAL A 244 -0.04 3.34 -14.56
CA VAL A 244 0.93 2.51 -13.84
C VAL A 244 0.75 2.60 -12.31
N ASP A 245 0.38 3.75 -11.78
CA ASP A 245 0.20 3.86 -10.33
C ASP A 245 -1.11 3.19 -9.85
N ASN A 246 -2.16 3.22 -10.68
CA ASN A 246 -3.48 2.73 -10.30
C ASN A 246 -3.68 1.21 -10.51
N TRP A 247 -2.89 0.55 -11.36
CA TRP A 247 -3.19 -0.85 -11.73
C TRP A 247 -3.16 -1.82 -10.53
N ASN A 248 -2.32 -1.55 -9.51
CA ASN A 248 -2.23 -2.42 -8.34
C ASN A 248 -3.53 -2.41 -7.51
N CYS A 249 -4.22 -1.28 -7.44
CA CYS A 249 -5.53 -1.18 -6.79
C CYS A 249 -6.58 -2.03 -7.53
N ASP A 250 -6.57 -1.97 -8.86
CA ASP A 250 -7.49 -2.76 -9.68
C ASP A 250 -7.15 -4.26 -9.59
N TYR A 251 -5.86 -4.61 -9.61
CA TYR A 251 -5.39 -5.98 -9.42
C TYR A 251 -5.88 -6.57 -8.08
N ASN A 252 -5.71 -5.84 -6.97
CA ASN A 252 -6.17 -6.28 -5.66
C ASN A 252 -7.69 -6.42 -5.58
N THR A 253 -8.43 -5.59 -6.32
CA THR A 253 -9.89 -5.67 -6.38
C THR A 253 -10.34 -6.91 -7.13
N VAL A 254 -9.78 -7.15 -8.32
CA VAL A 254 -10.14 -8.27 -9.22
C VAL A 254 -9.79 -9.62 -8.59
N TYR A 255 -8.67 -9.71 -7.90
CA TYR A 255 -8.18 -10.95 -7.29
C TYR A 255 -8.34 -10.98 -5.77
N SER A 256 -9.21 -10.15 -5.19
CA SER A 256 -9.41 -10.01 -3.74
C SER A 256 -9.71 -11.32 -3.00
N GLU A 257 -10.36 -12.29 -3.64
CA GLU A 257 -10.69 -13.59 -3.05
C GLU A 257 -9.53 -14.61 -3.11
N LYS A 258 -8.39 -14.22 -3.68
CA LYS A 258 -7.24 -15.12 -3.88
C LYS A 258 -6.28 -15.07 -2.69
N PRO A 259 -5.77 -16.22 -2.23
CA PRO A 259 -4.92 -16.27 -1.03
C PRO A 259 -3.60 -15.50 -1.19
N TYR A 260 -3.10 -15.35 -2.42
CA TYR A 260 -1.88 -14.59 -2.71
C TYR A 260 -2.08 -13.06 -2.74
N VAL A 261 -3.33 -12.58 -2.69
CA VAL A 261 -3.65 -11.16 -2.51
C VAL A 261 -3.82 -10.83 -1.03
N GLU A 262 -4.33 -11.77 -0.24
CA GLU A 262 -4.36 -11.64 1.23
C GLU A 262 -2.95 -11.76 1.84
N ASP A 263 -2.15 -12.73 1.37
CA ASP A 263 -0.73 -12.88 1.71
C ASP A 263 0.15 -12.62 0.49
N TYR A 264 0.73 -11.43 0.44
CA TYR A 264 1.59 -10.99 -0.67
C TYR A 264 2.85 -11.84 -0.87
N ASN A 265 3.23 -12.64 0.13
CA ASN A 265 4.37 -13.57 0.06
C ASN A 265 3.96 -14.97 -0.42
N ALA A 266 2.67 -15.27 -0.50
CA ALA A 266 2.22 -16.55 -1.02
C ALA A 266 2.52 -16.63 -2.53
N VAL A 267 2.91 -17.83 -2.95
CA VAL A 267 3.25 -18.11 -4.35
C VAL A 267 1.98 -18.09 -5.18
N ILE A 268 2.02 -17.39 -6.31
CA ILE A 268 0.95 -17.36 -7.29
C ILE A 268 0.88 -18.75 -7.96
N PRO A 269 -0.24 -19.46 -7.90
CA PRO A 269 -0.40 -20.74 -8.57
C PRO A 269 -0.23 -20.60 -10.08
N GLU A 270 0.40 -21.58 -10.72
CA GLU A 270 0.58 -21.61 -12.17
C GLU A 270 -0.76 -21.54 -12.93
N SER A 271 -1.84 -22.05 -12.35
CA SER A 271 -3.20 -21.98 -12.92
C SER A 271 -3.76 -20.55 -13.02
N ASP A 272 -3.30 -19.63 -12.17
CA ASP A 272 -3.75 -18.24 -12.15
C ASP A 272 -2.80 -17.32 -12.95
N PHE A 273 -1.57 -17.78 -13.23
CA PHE A 273 -0.55 -17.00 -13.93
C PHE A 273 -1.03 -16.50 -15.30
N ASP A 274 -1.58 -17.37 -16.15
CA ASP A 274 -2.05 -16.99 -17.49
C ASP A 274 -3.19 -15.96 -17.43
N GLN A 275 -4.07 -16.07 -16.44
CA GLN A 275 -5.18 -15.13 -16.24
C GLN A 275 -4.66 -13.76 -15.81
N ILE A 276 -3.69 -13.73 -14.89
CA ILE A 276 -3.04 -12.49 -14.45
C ILE A 276 -2.28 -11.85 -15.59
N MET A 277 -1.52 -12.62 -16.38
CA MET A 277 -0.78 -12.10 -17.53
C MET A 277 -1.73 -11.53 -18.60
N ALA A 278 -2.85 -12.21 -18.88
CA ALA A 278 -3.87 -11.68 -19.80
C ALA A 278 -4.52 -10.39 -19.26
N TYR A 279 -4.77 -10.32 -17.95
CA TYR A 279 -5.29 -9.12 -17.29
C TYR A 279 -4.31 -7.95 -17.41
N LEU A 280 -3.04 -8.15 -17.06
CA LEU A 280 -1.99 -7.13 -17.14
C LEU A 280 -1.73 -6.69 -18.57
N GLY A 281 -1.75 -7.63 -19.52
CA GLY A 281 -1.66 -7.35 -20.95
C GLY A 281 -2.70 -6.34 -21.40
N ASN A 282 -3.98 -6.69 -21.22
CA ASN A 282 -5.08 -5.85 -21.70
C ASN A 282 -5.22 -4.52 -20.94
N LEU A 283 -4.92 -4.50 -19.63
CA LEU A 283 -5.18 -3.33 -18.80
C LEU A 283 -4.03 -2.32 -18.79
N VAL A 284 -2.79 -2.81 -18.71
CA VAL A 284 -1.61 -1.98 -18.46
C VAL A 284 -0.70 -1.98 -19.69
N LEU A 285 -0.26 -3.16 -20.12
CA LEU A 285 0.81 -3.24 -21.12
C LEU A 285 0.37 -2.73 -22.50
N ASP A 286 -0.82 -3.10 -22.96
CA ASP A 286 -1.36 -2.64 -24.25
C ASP A 286 -1.54 -1.11 -24.28
N GLU A 287 -1.93 -0.51 -23.15
CA GLU A 287 -2.07 0.95 -23.04
C GLU A 287 -0.72 1.68 -23.01
N LEU A 288 0.34 1.03 -22.50
CA LEU A 288 1.71 1.55 -22.46
C LEU A 288 2.54 1.21 -23.70
N CYS A 289 1.93 0.62 -24.74
CA CYS A 289 2.64 0.13 -25.94
C CYS A 289 3.70 -0.97 -25.63
N LEU A 290 3.48 -1.77 -24.58
CA LEU A 290 4.41 -2.80 -24.11
C LEU A 290 3.97 -4.21 -24.53
N SER A 291 4.96 -5.05 -24.84
CA SER A 291 4.70 -6.44 -25.23
C SER A 291 4.54 -7.34 -24.02
N LEU A 292 3.41 -8.06 -23.96
CA LEU A 292 3.18 -9.07 -22.93
C LEU A 292 4.24 -10.18 -22.93
N ASP A 293 4.72 -10.57 -24.11
CA ASP A 293 5.76 -11.61 -24.23
C ASP A 293 7.12 -11.10 -23.71
N ASP A 294 7.39 -9.81 -23.88
CA ASP A 294 8.59 -9.18 -23.33
C ASP A 294 8.55 -9.12 -21.80
N PHE A 295 7.41 -8.71 -21.24
CA PHE A 295 7.20 -8.73 -19.79
C PHE A 295 7.27 -10.15 -19.20
N LYS A 296 6.75 -11.17 -19.89
CA LYS A 296 6.90 -12.56 -19.45
C LYS A 296 8.38 -12.97 -19.37
N ARG A 297 9.19 -12.61 -20.38
CA ARG A 297 10.65 -12.83 -20.34
C ARG A 297 11.32 -12.08 -19.21
N TYR A 298 10.86 -10.86 -18.89
CA TYR A 298 11.33 -10.11 -17.72
C TYR A 298 11.08 -10.87 -16.41
N LEU A 299 9.90 -11.49 -16.26
CA LEU A 299 9.53 -12.29 -15.08
C LEU A 299 10.27 -13.64 -14.98
N GLU A 300 10.87 -14.14 -16.06
CA GLU A 300 11.68 -15.38 -16.03
C GLU A 300 13.02 -15.21 -15.30
N GLN A 301 13.40 -13.97 -14.94
CA GLN A 301 14.63 -13.72 -14.20
C GLN A 301 14.66 -14.44 -12.84
N PRO A 302 15.82 -14.97 -12.39
CA PRO A 302 15.92 -15.76 -11.17
C PRO A 302 15.38 -15.08 -9.90
N MET A 303 15.44 -13.74 -9.83
CA MET A 303 14.96 -12.98 -8.66
C MET A 303 13.44 -13.11 -8.46
N TYR A 304 12.68 -13.32 -9.54
CA TYR A 304 11.22 -13.40 -9.49
C TYR A 304 10.69 -14.82 -9.27
N SER A 305 11.56 -15.84 -9.19
CA SER A 305 11.17 -17.22 -8.92
C SER A 305 11.32 -17.60 -7.43
N PRO A 306 10.32 -18.22 -6.78
CA PRO A 306 8.93 -18.36 -7.23
C PRO A 306 8.23 -16.99 -7.25
N LEU A 307 7.24 -16.85 -8.13
CA LEU A 307 6.49 -15.60 -8.32
C LEU A 307 5.43 -15.44 -7.23
N THR A 308 5.48 -14.31 -6.53
CA THR A 308 4.54 -13.90 -5.48
C THR A 308 3.92 -12.56 -5.89
N SER A 309 2.80 -12.15 -5.26
CA SER A 309 2.18 -10.85 -5.58
C SER A 309 3.12 -9.67 -5.37
N ILE A 310 3.88 -9.65 -4.26
CA ILE A 310 4.86 -8.58 -4.02
C ILE A 310 5.94 -8.50 -5.12
N LYS A 311 6.41 -9.66 -5.60
CA LYS A 311 7.38 -9.73 -6.68
C LYS A 311 6.78 -9.28 -8.01
N LEU A 312 5.55 -9.67 -8.30
CA LEU A 312 4.83 -9.24 -9.51
C LEU A 312 4.61 -7.73 -9.53
N VAL A 313 4.14 -7.15 -8.42
CA VAL A 313 3.94 -5.70 -8.30
C VAL A 313 5.25 -4.95 -8.45
N SER A 314 6.32 -5.42 -7.81
CA SER A 314 7.65 -4.82 -7.94
C SER A 314 8.19 -4.93 -9.37
N ALA A 315 8.04 -6.10 -10.00
CA ALA A 315 8.49 -6.34 -11.37
C ALA A 315 7.76 -5.46 -12.38
N MET A 316 6.43 -5.36 -12.27
CA MET A 316 5.63 -4.48 -13.12
C MET A 316 6.08 -3.04 -12.97
N LYS A 317 6.20 -2.54 -11.72
CA LYS A 317 6.65 -1.15 -11.46
C LYS A 317 8.00 -0.87 -12.12
N LEU A 318 8.99 -1.72 -11.89
CA LEU A 318 10.33 -1.54 -12.45
C LEU A 318 10.31 -1.59 -13.99
N TYR A 319 9.66 -2.59 -14.57
CA TYR A 319 9.54 -2.74 -16.02
C TYR A 319 8.86 -1.53 -16.67
N THR A 320 7.76 -1.05 -16.09
CA THR A 320 7.06 0.13 -16.61
C THR A 320 7.82 1.42 -16.40
N THR A 321 8.60 1.55 -15.32
CA THR A 321 9.47 2.73 -15.12
C THR A 321 10.54 2.79 -16.19
N GLU A 322 11.24 1.68 -16.45
CA GLU A 322 12.26 1.62 -17.51
C GLU A 322 11.66 1.91 -18.90
N ALA A 323 10.44 1.42 -19.16
CA ALA A 323 9.71 1.72 -20.38
C ALA A 323 9.34 3.21 -20.51
N LEU A 324 8.84 3.82 -19.43
CA LEU A 324 8.48 5.24 -19.41
C LEU A 324 9.72 6.12 -19.61
N ASP A 325 10.85 5.79 -18.99
CA ASP A 325 12.13 6.48 -19.21
C ASP A 325 12.58 6.40 -20.68
N TRP A 326 12.33 5.26 -21.34
CA TRP A 326 12.58 5.11 -22.78
C TRP A 326 11.63 5.94 -23.65
N TYR A 327 10.35 6.01 -23.29
CA TYR A 327 9.34 6.73 -24.06
C TYR A 327 9.38 8.25 -23.88
N PHE A 328 9.81 8.72 -22.70
CA PHE A 328 9.86 10.12 -22.31
C PHE A 328 11.24 10.47 -21.73
N PRO A 329 12.32 10.32 -22.53
CA PRO A 329 13.69 10.51 -22.03
C PRO A 329 13.96 11.96 -21.61
N GLU A 330 14.78 12.15 -20.57
CA GLU A 330 15.27 13.48 -20.22
C GLU A 330 16.27 14.00 -21.28
N ARG A 331 16.68 15.27 -21.13
CA ARG A 331 17.66 15.87 -22.04
C ARG A 331 18.98 15.08 -22.00
N ASN A 332 19.37 14.57 -23.17
CA ASN A 332 20.57 13.76 -23.42
C ASN A 332 20.47 12.28 -23.03
N GLU A 333 19.28 11.78 -22.73
CA GLU A 333 19.04 10.36 -22.58
C GLU A 333 18.68 9.70 -23.92
N SER A 334 18.88 8.39 -24.00
CA SER A 334 18.47 7.60 -25.15
C SER A 334 17.02 7.17 -25.01
N GLY A 335 16.21 7.45 -26.02
CA GLY A 335 14.81 7.05 -26.03
C GLY A 335 14.09 7.57 -27.27
N LEU A 336 12.77 7.58 -27.20
CA LEU A 336 11.91 8.13 -28.25
C LEU A 336 12.07 9.65 -28.35
N THR A 337 12.23 10.15 -29.57
CA THR A 337 12.24 11.60 -29.80
C THR A 337 10.82 12.13 -29.98
N HIS A 338 10.67 13.45 -29.81
CA HIS A 338 9.43 14.15 -30.04
C HIS A 338 8.92 13.93 -31.48
N GLU A 339 9.83 13.96 -32.47
CA GLU A 339 9.48 13.74 -33.87
C GLU A 339 8.86 12.35 -34.09
N GLN A 340 9.39 11.31 -33.44
CA GLN A 340 8.85 9.95 -33.54
C GLN A 340 7.45 9.86 -32.93
N TRP A 341 7.21 10.51 -31.80
CA TRP A 341 5.87 10.62 -31.22
C TRP A 341 4.91 11.39 -32.12
N SER A 342 5.37 12.47 -32.74
CA SER A 342 4.58 13.25 -33.70
C SER A 342 4.24 12.42 -34.95
N GLU A 343 5.17 11.62 -35.47
CA GLU A 343 4.93 10.71 -36.61
C GLU A 343 3.89 9.64 -36.26
N ALA A 344 3.93 9.12 -35.03
CA ALA A 344 2.93 8.19 -34.50
C ALA A 344 1.60 8.88 -34.10
N SER A 345 1.46 10.18 -34.30
CA SER A 345 0.28 10.96 -33.86
C SER A 345 -0.03 10.77 -32.37
N PHE A 346 0.99 10.54 -31.55
CA PHE A 346 0.87 10.32 -30.10
C PHE A 346 -0.02 9.11 -29.72
N GLU A 347 -0.13 8.09 -30.59
CA GLU A 347 -0.88 6.86 -30.31
C GLU A 347 0.03 5.63 -30.40
N CYS A 348 -0.02 4.75 -29.38
CA CYS A 348 0.77 3.51 -29.32
C CYS A 348 0.70 2.65 -30.58
N LYS A 349 -0.51 2.41 -31.09
CA LYS A 349 -0.77 1.56 -32.27
C LYS A 349 -0.09 2.05 -33.56
N ASN A 350 0.36 3.30 -33.59
CA ASN A 350 1.01 3.91 -34.74
C ASN A 350 2.54 4.00 -34.57
N LEU A 351 3.09 3.61 -33.42
CA LEU A 351 4.53 3.54 -33.21
C LEU A 351 5.14 2.43 -34.06
N ASP A 352 6.35 2.67 -34.56
CA ASP A 352 7.10 1.64 -35.28
C ASP A 352 7.53 0.54 -34.28
N PRO A 353 7.21 -0.75 -34.51
CA PRO A 353 7.60 -1.84 -33.62
C PRO A 353 9.12 -2.02 -33.45
N THR A 354 9.92 -1.36 -34.28
CA THR A 354 11.39 -1.35 -34.17
C THR A 354 11.91 -0.38 -33.11
N ILE A 355 11.11 0.62 -32.72
CA ILE A 355 11.48 1.64 -31.71
C ILE A 355 10.73 1.46 -30.37
N GLU A 356 9.79 0.52 -30.30
CA GLU A 356 9.17 0.10 -29.04
C GLU A 356 10.22 -0.36 -28.02
N TYR A 357 9.95 -0.08 -26.74
CA TYR A 357 10.79 -0.56 -25.64
C TYR A 357 10.84 -2.08 -25.65
N LYS A 358 12.05 -2.62 -25.48
CA LYS A 358 12.32 -4.06 -25.40
C LYS A 358 13.28 -4.31 -24.27
N PHE A 359 12.89 -5.19 -23.36
CA PHE A 359 13.79 -5.68 -22.33
C PHE A 359 14.93 -6.47 -22.97
N SER A 360 16.17 -6.11 -22.59
CA SER A 360 17.41 -6.60 -23.19
C SER A 360 18.13 -7.64 -22.35
#